data_AF-A0A6B3GEM8-F1
#
_entry.id   AF-A0A6B3GEM8-F1
#
_cell.length_a   1.000
_cell.length_b   1.000
_cell.length_c   1.000
_cell.angle_alpha   90.00
_cell.angle_beta   90.00
_cell.angle_gamma   90.00
#
_symmetry.space_group_name_H-M   'P 1'
#
loop_
_entity.id
_entity.type
_entity.pdbx_description
1 polymer ?
#
loop_
_entity_poly.entity_id
_entity_poly.type
_entity_poly.pdbx_seq_one_letter_code
_entity_poly.pdbx_strand_id
1 'polypeptide(L)'
;KSAVMGPQQLAGVLSIVARASAAAKGQPYDDEADAGLRAMVEQQIEAESLPMFLSGRLYDDGVIDPRDTRTVLGMCLSAIHTAPVEGARGGFGVFRM
;
A
#
# COMPACT_ATOMS: atom_id res chain seq x y z
N LYS A 1 0.42 -2.64 -8.32
CA LYS A 1 1.29 -2.34 -7.16
C LYS A 1 0.41 -1.87 -6.01
N SER A 2 0.77 -2.19 -4.77
CA SER A 2 0.05 -1.70 -3.57
C SER A 2 1.06 -1.32 -2.49
N ALA A 3 0.86 -0.16 -1.87
CA ALA A 3 1.67 0.37 -0.77
C ALA A 3 0.88 1.47 -0.06
N VAL A 4 1.32 1.88 1.13
CA VAL A 4 0.69 2.98 1.89
C VAL A 4 0.77 4.33 1.15
N MET A 5 1.87 4.57 0.41
CA MET A 5 2.07 5.72 -0.46
C MET A 5 3.14 5.42 -1.52
N GLY A 6 3.36 6.32 -2.47
CA GLY A 6 4.38 6.14 -3.51
C GLY A 6 5.82 6.15 -2.95
N PRO A 7 6.78 5.39 -3.55
CA PRO A 7 8.16 5.30 -3.06
C PRO A 7 8.84 6.66 -2.90
N GLN A 8 8.77 7.51 -3.92
CA GLN A 8 9.38 8.85 -3.94
C GLN A 8 8.73 9.79 -2.92
N GLN A 9 7.41 9.61 -2.69
CA GLN A 9 6.68 10.39 -1.69
C GLN A 9 7.15 10.02 -0.28
N LEU A 10 7.24 8.71 0.02
CA LEU A 10 7.70 8.25 1.33
C LEU A 10 9.14 8.71 1.61
N ALA A 11 10.06 8.47 0.68
CA ALA A 11 11.45 8.88 0.82
C ALA A 11 11.59 10.41 0.94
N GLY A 12 10.78 11.16 0.19
CA GLY A 12 10.72 12.61 0.28
C GLY A 12 10.30 13.11 1.67
N VAL A 13 9.23 12.53 2.25
CA VAL A 13 8.77 12.90 3.59
C VAL A 13 9.83 12.58 4.64
N LEU A 14 10.49 11.42 4.57
CA LEU A 14 11.55 11.04 5.50
C LEU A 14 12.73 12.04 5.45
N SER A 15 13.16 12.42 4.25
CA SER A 15 14.22 13.43 4.03
C SER A 15 13.85 14.80 4.61
N ILE A 16 12.61 15.27 4.38
CA ILE A 16 12.11 16.54 4.92
C ILE A 16 12.14 16.53 6.46
N VAL A 17 11.66 15.45 7.08
CA VAL A 17 11.64 15.33 8.55
C VAL A 17 13.06 15.25 9.12
N ALA A 18 13.95 14.49 8.48
CA ALA A 18 15.35 14.36 8.91
C ALA A 18 16.08 15.72 8.86
N ARG A 19 15.93 16.47 7.76
CA ARG A 19 16.52 17.81 7.60
C ARG A 19 16.00 18.78 8.65
N ALA A 20 14.69 18.81 8.88
CA ALA A 20 14.08 19.66 9.91
C ALA A 20 14.60 19.30 11.32
N SER A 21 14.79 18.02 11.62
CA SER A 21 15.34 17.55 12.89
C SER A 21 16.79 17.97 13.10
N ALA A 22 17.64 17.83 12.07
CA ALA A 22 19.05 18.23 12.14
C ALA A 22 19.18 19.74 12.38
N ALA A 23 18.41 20.55 11.64
CA ALA A 23 18.35 22.00 11.82
C ALA A 23 17.92 22.40 13.25
N ALA A 24 16.88 21.76 13.79
CA ALA A 24 16.41 22.02 15.15
C ALA A 24 17.46 21.67 16.24
N LYS A 25 18.37 20.73 15.95
CA LYS A 25 19.45 20.32 16.85
C LYS A 25 20.77 21.06 16.62
N GLY A 26 20.84 21.96 15.63
CA GLY A 26 22.07 22.61 15.21
C GLY A 26 23.13 21.64 14.67
N GLN A 27 22.70 20.48 14.16
CA GLN A 27 23.58 19.47 13.60
C GLN A 27 23.76 19.67 12.10
N PRO A 28 24.95 19.38 11.53
CA PRO A 28 25.13 19.38 10.10
C PRO A 28 24.22 18.31 9.46
N TYR A 29 23.72 18.61 8.28
CA TYR A 29 22.93 17.68 7.49
C TYR A 29 23.75 17.21 6.30
N ASP A 30 23.89 15.90 6.15
CA ASP A 30 24.66 15.28 5.08
C ASP A 30 23.73 14.93 3.91
N ASP A 31 23.79 15.75 2.86
CA ASP A 31 22.96 15.57 1.66
C ASP A 31 23.33 14.31 0.87
N GLU A 32 24.59 13.84 0.94
CA GLU A 32 25.02 12.63 0.24
C GLU A 32 24.48 11.37 0.95
N ALA A 33 24.56 11.35 2.29
CA ALA A 33 23.96 10.29 3.09
C ALA A 33 22.43 10.25 2.92
N ASP A 34 21.75 11.41 2.86
CA ASP A 34 20.31 11.48 2.61
C ASP A 34 19.93 10.93 1.23
N ALA A 35 20.68 11.29 0.18
CA ALA A 35 20.45 10.76 -1.16
C ALA A 35 20.55 9.23 -1.19
N GLY A 36 21.53 8.65 -0.49
CA GLY A 36 21.68 7.21 -0.32
C GLY A 36 20.50 6.57 0.42
N LEU A 37 20.06 7.16 1.54
CA LEU A 37 18.90 6.71 2.29
C LEU A 37 17.63 6.73 1.45
N ARG A 38 17.39 7.82 0.72
CA ARG A 38 16.22 7.96 -0.14
C ARG A 38 16.20 6.90 -1.23
N ALA A 39 17.32 6.68 -1.91
CA ALA A 39 17.43 5.65 -2.94
C ALA A 39 17.14 4.25 -2.38
N MET A 40 17.65 3.95 -1.18
CA MET A 40 17.40 2.67 -0.51
C MET A 40 15.91 2.50 -0.15
N VAL A 41 15.26 3.52 0.43
CA VAL A 41 13.83 3.48 0.75
C VAL A 41 12.99 3.35 -0.51
N GLU A 42 13.30 4.11 -1.57
CA GLU A 42 12.58 4.03 -2.84
C GLU A 42 12.64 2.62 -3.43
N GLN A 43 13.83 2.01 -3.45
CA GLN A 43 14.03 0.64 -3.94
C GLN A 43 13.29 -0.39 -3.08
N GLN A 44 13.33 -0.23 -1.76
CA GLN A 44 12.59 -1.10 -0.84
C GLN A 44 11.10 -1.06 -1.16
N ILE A 45 10.48 0.12 -1.14
CA ILE A 45 9.02 0.23 -1.36
C ILE A 45 8.65 -0.24 -2.76
N GLU A 46 9.46 0.04 -3.77
CA GLU A 46 9.23 -0.44 -5.13
C GLU A 46 9.17 -1.99 -5.18
N ALA A 47 10.14 -2.68 -4.57
CA ALA A 47 10.19 -4.14 -4.53
C ALA A 47 9.04 -4.73 -3.70
N GLU A 48 8.74 -4.14 -2.55
CA GLU A 48 7.71 -4.62 -1.63
C GLU A 48 6.28 -4.31 -2.13
N SER A 49 6.13 -3.40 -3.09
CA SER A 49 4.83 -3.05 -3.68
C SER A 49 4.38 -3.98 -4.83
N LEU A 50 5.23 -4.92 -5.24
CA LEU A 50 4.96 -5.79 -6.39
C LEU A 50 3.93 -6.89 -6.05
N PRO A 51 3.09 -7.30 -7.02
CA PRO A 51 2.06 -8.33 -6.78
C PRO A 51 2.59 -9.61 -6.15
N MET A 52 3.75 -10.09 -6.57
CA MET A 52 4.35 -11.32 -6.03
C MET A 52 4.75 -11.20 -4.56
N PHE A 53 5.23 -10.03 -4.14
CA PHE A 53 5.59 -9.80 -2.74
C PHE A 53 4.37 -9.76 -1.84
N LEU A 54 3.28 -9.14 -2.32
CA LEU A 54 2.01 -9.00 -1.61
C LEU A 54 1.28 -10.34 -1.50
N SER A 55 1.19 -11.07 -2.62
CA SER A 55 0.53 -12.38 -2.67
C SER A 55 1.29 -13.42 -1.84
N GLY A 56 2.63 -13.36 -1.83
CA GLY A 56 3.47 -14.17 -0.93
C GLY A 56 3.25 -13.89 0.57
N ARG A 57 2.55 -12.80 0.91
CA ARG A 57 2.14 -12.43 2.28
C ARG A 57 0.64 -12.59 2.54
N LEU A 58 -0.12 -13.14 1.59
CA LEU A 58 -1.57 -13.29 1.71
C LEU A 58 -2.32 -11.95 1.88
N TYR A 59 -1.78 -10.86 1.36
CA TYR A 59 -2.51 -9.59 1.30
C TYR A 59 -3.59 -9.57 0.21
N ASP A 60 -3.58 -10.58 -0.66
CA ASP A 60 -4.58 -10.90 -1.67
C ASP A 60 -4.77 -12.42 -1.72
N ASP A 61 -5.88 -12.86 -2.31
CA ASP A 61 -6.21 -14.29 -2.51
C ASP A 61 -5.56 -14.89 -3.79
N GLY A 62 -4.69 -14.12 -4.47
CA GLY A 62 -3.96 -14.58 -5.64
C GLY A 62 -3.87 -13.53 -6.76
N VAL A 63 -2.77 -13.60 -7.51
CA VAL A 63 -2.58 -12.84 -8.76
C VAL A 63 -3.22 -13.60 -9.91
N ILE A 64 -4.10 -12.94 -10.65
CA ILE A 64 -4.81 -13.52 -11.80
C ILE A 64 -4.40 -12.86 -13.12
N ASP A 65 -4.55 -13.60 -14.21
CA ASP A 65 -4.50 -13.00 -15.55
C ASP A 65 -5.67 -12.00 -15.69
N PRO A 66 -5.43 -10.76 -16.16
CA PRO A 66 -6.51 -9.79 -16.37
C PRO A 66 -7.63 -10.29 -17.29
N ARG A 67 -7.36 -11.25 -18.19
CA ARG A 67 -8.36 -11.85 -19.07
C ARG A 67 -9.32 -12.77 -18.33
N ASP A 68 -8.89 -13.33 -17.20
CA ASP A 68 -9.66 -14.28 -16.39
C ASP A 68 -10.54 -13.59 -15.35
N THR A 69 -10.48 -12.26 -15.20
CA THR A 69 -11.26 -11.50 -14.21
C THR A 69 -12.75 -11.86 -14.23
N ARG A 70 -13.37 -11.98 -15.42
CA ARG A 70 -14.79 -12.37 -15.54
C ARG A 70 -15.05 -13.77 -15.01
N THR A 71 -14.18 -14.73 -15.33
CA THR A 71 -14.31 -16.14 -14.93
C THR A 71 -14.17 -16.26 -13.42
N VAL A 72 -13.13 -15.65 -12.84
CA VAL A 72 -12.88 -15.64 -11.40
C VAL A 72 -14.04 -15.02 -10.64
N LEU A 73 -14.50 -13.82 -11.04
CA LEU A 73 -15.66 -13.18 -10.41
C LEU A 73 -16.93 -14.03 -10.53
N GLY A 74 -17.16 -14.69 -11.67
CA GLY A 74 -18.29 -15.60 -11.86
C GLY A 74 -18.27 -16.77 -10.88
N MET A 75 -17.10 -17.39 -10.66
CA MET A 75 -16.93 -18.45 -9.67
C MET A 75 -17.15 -17.93 -8.25
N CYS A 76 -16.56 -16.80 -7.88
CA CYS A 76 -16.75 -16.19 -6.56
C CYS A 76 -18.22 -15.88 -6.28
N LEU A 77 -18.93 -15.26 -7.24
CA LEU A 77 -20.36 -14.97 -7.12
C LEU A 77 -21.20 -16.23 -6.97
N SER A 78 -20.91 -17.27 -7.77
CA SER A 78 -21.58 -18.57 -7.62
C SER A 78 -21.32 -19.20 -6.25
N ALA A 79 -20.11 -19.07 -5.71
CA ALA A 79 -19.73 -19.64 -4.43
C ALA A 79 -20.41 -18.94 -3.24
N ILE A 80 -20.59 -17.62 -3.30
CA ILE A 80 -21.24 -16.85 -2.22
C ILE A 80 -22.77 -16.83 -2.34
N HIS A 81 -23.34 -17.22 -3.49
CA HIS A 81 -24.79 -17.21 -3.70
C HIS A 81 -25.49 -18.48 -3.18
N THR A 82 -25.12 -18.90 -1.96
CA THR A 82 -25.69 -20.08 -1.29
C THR A 82 -26.65 -19.73 -0.16
N ALA A 83 -26.85 -18.44 0.14
CA ALA A 83 -27.72 -17.93 1.21
C ALA A 83 -28.51 -16.68 0.75
N PRO A 84 -29.62 -16.32 1.43
CA PRO A 84 -30.34 -15.09 1.14
C PRO A 84 -29.42 -13.86 1.19
N VAL A 85 -29.62 -12.92 0.27
CA VAL A 85 -28.89 -11.65 0.29
C VAL A 85 -29.48 -10.76 1.38
N GLU A 86 -28.63 -10.31 2.30
CA GLU A 86 -29.02 -9.49 3.44
C GLU A 86 -28.39 -8.10 3.31
N GLY A 87 -29.17 -7.04 3.55
CA GLY A 87 -28.65 -5.69 3.65
C GLY A 87 -27.88 -5.47 4.98
N ALA A 88 -27.50 -4.22 5.27
CA ALA A 88 -26.86 -3.87 6.54
C ALA A 88 -27.81 -4.08 7.74
N ARG A 89 -27.79 -5.29 8.32
CA ARG A 89 -28.57 -5.67 9.50
C ARG A 89 -28.04 -4.94 10.72
N GLY A 90 -28.59 -3.76 11.00
CA GLY A 90 -28.13 -2.85 12.06
C GLY A 90 -27.97 -1.39 11.61
N GLY A 91 -28.21 -1.10 10.32
CA GLY A 91 -28.02 0.24 9.76
C GLY A 91 -26.55 0.55 9.49
N PHE A 92 -26.26 1.82 9.20
CA PHE A 92 -24.90 2.31 9.01
C PHE A 92 -24.40 3.01 10.27
N GLY A 93 -23.07 3.12 10.42
CA GLY A 93 -22.46 3.97 11.44
C GLY A 93 -22.76 5.47 11.21
N VAL A 94 -22.22 6.33 12.09
CA VAL A 94 -22.42 7.78 11.98
C VAL A 94 -21.72 8.34 10.74
N PHE A 95 -22.48 9.04 9.90
CA PHE A 95 -21.94 9.83 8.80
C PHE A 95 -21.50 11.21 9.31
N ARG A 96 -20.25 11.59 9.06
CA ARG A 96 -19.77 12.96 9.29
C ARG A 96 -20.21 13.82 8.09
N MET A 97 -21.20 14.68 8.32
CA MET A 97 -21.71 15.68 7.36
C MET A 97 -20.86 16.94 7.36
#